data_AF-A0A5E6NLA8-F1
#
_entry.id   AF-A0A5E6NLA8-F1
#
_cell.length_a   1.000
_cell.length_b   1.000
_cell.length_c   1.000
_cell.angle_alpha   90.00
_cell.angle_beta   90.00
_cell.angle_gamma   90.00
#
_symmetry.space_group_name_H-M   'P 1'
#
loop_
_entity.id
_entity.type
_entity.pdbx_description
1 polymer ?
#
loop_
_entity_poly.entity_id
_entity_poly.type
_entity_poly.pdbx_seq_one_letter_code
_entity_poly.pdbx_strand_id
1 'polypeptide(L)'
;MLDIIKSSGFYLNNKYQTREAHKIILKDEMRTNTYNATTGVITISQNRALAIAETQRHYIDLYTSNKQEYQQLREDYAFPIKMILDKEKARKLSAFFFWSAWAASTNRPEDEVTYTSNWPHEPLIGNTPPPSVLLWSIISIFLLLAVLVLLFGIMLLNLTNGVKTQNLSRVLPQLILLKITK
;
A
#
# COMPACT_ATOMS: atom_id res chain seq x y z
N MET A 1 4.01 -13.18 9.00
CA MET A 1 5.42 -13.24 8.52
C MET A 1 6.41 -12.94 9.64
N LEU A 2 6.27 -11.82 10.35
CA LEU A 2 7.11 -11.49 11.52
C LEU A 2 7.09 -12.55 12.64
N ASP A 3 5.95 -13.18 12.92
CA ASP A 3 5.87 -14.20 13.98
C ASP A 3 6.50 -15.55 13.60
N ILE A 4 6.58 -15.87 12.30
CA ILE A 4 7.26 -17.07 11.79
C ILE A 4 8.78 -16.90 11.87
N ILE A 5 9.29 -15.69 11.64
CA ILE A 5 10.72 -15.36 11.83
C ILE A 5 11.08 -15.34 13.32
N LYS A 6 10.15 -14.90 14.19
CA LYS A 6 10.34 -14.94 15.66
C LYS A 6 10.25 -16.35 16.25
N SER A 7 9.44 -17.25 15.68
CA SER A 7 9.26 -18.60 16.23
C SER A 7 10.48 -19.50 16.00
N SER A 8 11.25 -19.27 14.94
CA SER A 8 12.56 -19.90 14.77
C SER A 8 13.60 -19.14 15.60
N GLY A 9 13.72 -19.49 16.89
CA GLY A 9 14.73 -18.94 17.80
C GLY A 9 16.16 -18.93 17.24
N PHE A 10 16.44 -19.72 16.20
CA PHE A 10 17.68 -19.71 15.42
C PHE A 10 18.12 -18.30 14.96
N TYR A 11 17.27 -17.51 14.30
CA TYR A 11 17.70 -16.19 13.81
C TYR A 11 17.98 -15.22 14.97
N LEU A 12 17.10 -15.21 15.99
CA LEU A 12 17.22 -14.31 17.13
C LEU A 12 18.38 -14.66 18.07
N ASN A 13 18.80 -15.94 18.11
CA ASN A 13 19.92 -16.42 18.90
C ASN A 13 21.30 -16.14 18.27
N ASN A 14 21.33 -15.74 16.99
CA ASN A 14 22.58 -15.35 16.34
C ASN A 14 23.09 -14.01 16.86
N LYS A 15 24.43 -13.84 16.86
CA LYS A 15 25.08 -12.55 17.18
C LYS A 15 24.55 -11.45 16.25
N TYR A 16 24.51 -10.21 16.75
CA TYR A 16 24.04 -9.05 15.98
C TYR A 16 24.71 -8.94 14.60
N GLN A 17 26.04 -9.06 14.54
CA GLN A 17 26.80 -9.00 13.29
C GLN A 17 26.33 -10.04 12.26
N THR A 18 26.08 -11.28 12.68
CA THR A 18 25.56 -12.34 11.82
C THR A 18 24.17 -12.02 11.28
N ARG A 19 23.30 -11.46 12.13
CA ARG A 19 21.94 -11.06 11.72
C ARG A 19 21.98 -9.95 10.67
N GLU A 20 22.81 -8.92 10.85
CA GLU A 20 22.95 -7.85 9.87
C GLU A 20 23.54 -8.37 8.54
N ALA A 21 24.52 -9.27 8.59
CA ALA A 21 25.03 -9.92 7.38
C ALA A 21 23.93 -10.69 6.63
N HIS A 22 23.09 -11.46 7.35
CA HIS A 22 21.95 -12.15 6.76
C HIS A 22 20.91 -11.18 6.16
N LYS A 23 20.65 -10.03 6.79
CA LYS A 23 19.74 -9.03 6.24
C LYS A 23 20.24 -8.44 4.92
N ILE A 24 21.55 -8.20 4.80
CA ILE A 24 22.13 -7.68 3.56
C ILE A 24 21.94 -8.71 2.43
N ILE A 25 22.29 -9.98 2.68
CA ILE A 25 22.13 -11.07 1.72
C ILE A 25 20.65 -11.24 1.33
N LEU A 26 19.76 -11.23 2.32
CA LEU A 26 18.31 -11.33 2.11
C LEU A 26 17.79 -10.17 1.26
N LYS A 27 18.21 -8.94 1.57
CA LYS A 27 17.79 -7.75 0.80
C LYS A 27 18.23 -7.87 -0.66
N ASP A 28 19.48 -8.24 -0.90
CA ASP A 28 20.01 -8.42 -2.24
C ASP A 28 19.23 -9.50 -3.02
N GLU A 29 19.05 -10.67 -2.42
CA GLU A 29 18.32 -11.79 -3.03
C GLU A 29 16.84 -11.46 -3.32
N MET A 30 16.17 -10.77 -2.39
CA MET A 30 14.74 -10.49 -2.51
C MET A 30 14.46 -9.37 -3.51
N ARG A 31 15.34 -8.37 -3.60
CA ARG A 31 15.16 -7.20 -4.48
C ARG A 31 15.66 -7.41 -5.90
N THR A 32 16.62 -8.30 -6.10
CA THR A 32 17.18 -8.58 -7.44
C THR A 32 16.12 -9.14 -8.37
N ASN A 33 15.96 -8.51 -9.53
CA ASN A 33 15.01 -8.95 -10.55
C ASN A 33 15.61 -10.03 -11.45
N THR A 34 15.11 -11.24 -11.31
CA THR A 34 15.52 -12.42 -12.09
C THR A 34 14.49 -12.83 -13.15
N TYR A 35 13.52 -11.97 -13.43
CA TYR A 35 12.53 -12.19 -14.48
C TYR A 35 13.17 -12.04 -15.86
N ASN A 36 13.08 -13.09 -16.67
CA ASN A 36 13.48 -13.05 -18.06
C ASN A 36 12.27 -12.70 -18.94
N ALA A 37 12.27 -11.52 -19.54
CA ALA A 37 11.16 -11.03 -20.37
C ALA A 37 10.93 -11.85 -21.65
N THR A 38 11.97 -12.53 -22.16
CA THR A 38 11.88 -13.36 -23.37
C THR A 38 11.20 -14.71 -23.07
N THR A 39 11.50 -15.31 -21.92
CA THR A 39 10.98 -16.65 -21.56
C THR A 39 9.77 -16.59 -20.62
N GLY A 40 9.53 -15.47 -19.97
CA GLY A 40 8.49 -15.33 -18.93
C GLY A 40 8.84 -16.03 -17.61
N VAL A 41 10.09 -16.45 -17.42
CA VAL A 41 10.52 -17.25 -16.26
C VAL A 41 11.20 -16.37 -15.20
N ILE A 42 10.82 -16.57 -13.94
CA ILE A 42 11.52 -16.01 -12.76
C ILE A 42 12.40 -17.12 -12.19
N THR A 43 13.71 -16.85 -12.05
CA THR A 43 14.65 -17.80 -11.44
C THR A 43 14.87 -17.44 -9.97
N ILE A 44 14.76 -18.40 -9.06
CA ILE A 44 14.94 -18.19 -7.62
C ILE A 44 16.03 -19.11 -7.08
N SER A 45 16.66 -18.73 -5.97
CA SER A 45 17.64 -19.58 -5.30
C SER A 45 16.97 -20.81 -4.68
N GLN A 46 17.80 -21.81 -4.37
CA GLN A 46 17.35 -23.00 -3.65
C GLN A 46 16.78 -22.68 -2.26
N ASN A 47 17.42 -21.75 -1.52
CA ASN A 47 16.96 -21.37 -0.18
C ASN A 47 15.60 -20.66 -0.25
N ARG A 48 15.41 -19.77 -1.24
CA ARG A 48 14.13 -19.10 -1.48
C ARG A 48 13.06 -20.10 -1.90
N ALA A 49 13.38 -21.10 -2.72
CA ALA A 49 12.46 -22.16 -3.10
C ALA A 49 11.96 -22.98 -1.89
N LEU A 50 12.86 -23.32 -0.95
CA LEU A 50 12.49 -24.00 0.29
C LEU A 50 11.56 -23.12 1.16
N ALA A 51 11.87 -21.84 1.30
CA ALA A 51 11.02 -20.90 2.05
C ALA A 51 9.63 -20.73 1.41
N ILE A 52 9.56 -20.65 0.07
CA ILE A 52 8.28 -20.60 -0.66
C ILE A 52 7.48 -21.88 -0.42
N ALA A 53 8.11 -23.06 -0.49
CA ALA A 53 7.43 -24.32 -0.24
C ALA A 53 6.85 -24.41 1.18
N GLU A 54 7.57 -23.91 2.18
CA GLU A 54 7.11 -23.85 3.57
C GLU A 54 5.89 -22.94 3.74
N THR A 55 5.99 -21.70 3.23
CA THR A 55 4.88 -20.73 3.30
C THR A 55 3.67 -21.18 2.49
N GLN A 56 3.87 -21.82 1.35
CA GLN A 56 2.80 -22.40 0.55
C GLN A 56 2.07 -23.51 1.30
N ARG A 57 2.78 -24.36 2.04
CA ARG A 57 2.15 -25.40 2.87
C ARG A 57 1.25 -24.78 3.92
N HIS A 58 1.70 -23.72 4.60
CA HIS A 58 0.90 -23.00 5.59
C HIS A 58 -0.40 -22.46 4.99
N TYR A 59 -0.36 -21.77 3.84
CA TYR A 59 -1.57 -21.24 3.22
C TYR A 59 -2.49 -22.34 2.68
N ILE A 60 -1.96 -23.42 2.13
CA ILE A 60 -2.78 -24.56 1.72
C ILE A 60 -3.50 -25.15 2.94
N ASP A 61 -2.78 -25.41 4.03
CA ASP A 61 -3.37 -25.97 5.24
C ASP A 61 -4.40 -25.02 5.88
N LEU A 62 -4.17 -23.71 5.87
CA LEU A 62 -5.14 -22.70 6.32
C LEU A 62 -6.49 -22.87 5.63
N TYR A 63 -6.50 -23.25 4.35
CA TYR A 63 -7.72 -23.38 3.55
C TYR A 63 -8.24 -24.82 3.41
N THR A 64 -7.43 -25.84 3.69
CA THR A 64 -7.81 -27.24 3.45
C THR A 64 -7.78 -28.14 4.68
N SER A 65 -7.04 -27.76 5.74
CA SER A 65 -6.81 -28.60 6.91
C SER A 65 -7.96 -28.55 7.91
N ASN A 66 -8.27 -29.72 8.48
CA ASN A 66 -9.20 -29.90 9.58
C ASN A 66 -8.51 -29.92 10.96
N LYS A 67 -7.19 -29.71 11.04
CA LYS A 67 -6.51 -29.63 12.35
C LYS A 67 -7.03 -28.45 13.15
N GLN A 68 -7.11 -28.61 14.48
CA GLN A 68 -7.61 -27.59 15.40
C GLN A 68 -6.88 -26.24 15.25
N GLU A 69 -5.56 -26.26 15.07
CA GLU A 69 -4.74 -25.06 14.89
C GLU A 69 -5.20 -24.18 13.71
N TYR A 70 -5.58 -24.79 12.59
CA TYR A 70 -6.03 -24.06 11.39
C TYR A 70 -7.51 -23.69 11.47
N GLN A 71 -8.32 -24.43 12.23
CA GLN A 71 -9.69 -24.02 12.54
C GLN A 71 -9.69 -22.75 13.39
N GLN A 72 -8.86 -22.70 14.43
CA GLN A 72 -8.69 -21.50 15.27
C GLN A 72 -8.19 -20.32 14.43
N LEU A 73 -7.18 -20.54 13.59
CA LEU A 73 -6.63 -19.48 12.74
C LEU A 73 -7.67 -18.92 11.76
N ARG A 74 -8.55 -19.76 11.21
CA ARG A 74 -9.68 -19.31 10.39
C ARG A 74 -10.66 -18.46 11.20
N GLU A 75 -10.97 -18.85 12.44
CA GLU A 75 -11.81 -18.05 13.34
C GLU A 75 -11.19 -16.68 13.62
N ASP A 76 -9.90 -16.64 13.96
CA ASP A 76 -9.16 -15.40 14.24
C ASP A 76 -9.14 -14.45 13.03
N TYR A 77 -9.12 -15.01 11.81
CA TYR A 77 -9.17 -14.25 10.55
C TYR A 77 -10.59 -14.00 10.03
N ALA A 78 -11.63 -14.37 10.80
CA ALA A 78 -13.03 -14.30 10.41
C ALA A 78 -13.35 -15.03 9.08
N PHE A 79 -12.63 -16.12 8.79
CA PHE A 79 -12.94 -17.04 7.72
C PHE A 79 -13.96 -18.10 8.18
N PRO A 80 -14.81 -18.64 7.28
CA PRO A 80 -15.73 -19.68 7.69
C PRO A 80 -14.96 -20.94 8.12
N ILE A 81 -15.23 -21.42 9.34
CA ILE A 81 -14.51 -22.57 9.93
C ILE A 81 -14.65 -23.84 9.08
N LYS A 82 -15.81 -24.02 8.45
CA LYS A 82 -16.16 -25.14 7.56
C LYS A 82 -15.83 -24.91 6.08
N MET A 83 -15.29 -23.75 5.71
CA MET A 83 -14.88 -23.50 4.33
C MET A 83 -13.59 -24.24 4.05
N ILE A 84 -13.71 -25.35 3.31
CA ILE A 84 -12.59 -26.13 2.81
C ILE A 84 -12.51 -25.86 1.31
N LEU A 85 -11.47 -25.16 0.87
CA LEU A 85 -11.19 -25.04 -0.55
C LEU A 85 -10.75 -26.39 -1.11
N ASP A 86 -11.03 -26.60 -2.40
CA ASP A 86 -10.35 -27.65 -3.15
C ASP A 86 -8.82 -27.45 -3.10
N LYS A 87 -8.07 -28.54 -2.96
CA LYS A 87 -6.61 -28.50 -2.76
C LYS A 87 -5.89 -27.82 -3.92
N GLU A 88 -6.34 -28.02 -5.15
CA GLU A 88 -5.73 -27.40 -6.32
C GLU A 88 -6.05 -25.90 -6.38
N LYS A 89 -7.25 -25.49 -5.98
CA LYS A 89 -7.59 -24.07 -5.81
C LYS A 89 -6.73 -23.40 -4.73
N ALA A 90 -6.55 -24.04 -3.58
CA ALA A 90 -5.69 -23.53 -2.51
C ALA A 90 -4.23 -23.39 -2.97
N ARG A 91 -3.72 -24.37 -3.74
CA ARG A 91 -2.38 -24.30 -4.34
C ARG A 91 -2.22 -23.11 -5.29
N LYS A 92 -3.19 -22.89 -6.19
CA LYS A 92 -3.19 -21.75 -7.12
C LYS A 92 -3.27 -20.40 -6.39
N LEU A 93 -4.10 -20.31 -5.36
CA LEU A 93 -4.20 -19.10 -4.53
C LEU A 93 -2.88 -18.79 -3.82
N SER A 94 -2.22 -19.80 -3.25
CA SER A 94 -0.91 -19.60 -2.62
C SER A 94 0.15 -19.18 -3.64
N ALA A 95 0.12 -19.69 -4.87
CA ALA A 95 1.02 -19.25 -5.93
C ALA A 95 0.77 -17.76 -6.30
N PHE A 96 -0.48 -17.32 -6.28
CA PHE A 96 -0.82 -15.90 -6.47
C PHE A 96 -0.27 -15.02 -5.34
N PHE A 97 -0.35 -15.47 -4.08
CA PHE A 97 0.27 -14.74 -2.95
C PHE A 97 1.79 -14.65 -3.08
N PHE A 98 2.45 -15.72 -3.54
CA PHE A 98 3.86 -15.66 -3.85
C PHE A 98 4.15 -14.61 -4.94
N TRP A 99 3.40 -14.61 -6.04
CA TRP A 99 3.59 -13.67 -7.13
C TRP A 99 3.39 -12.21 -6.69
N SER A 100 2.36 -11.92 -5.89
CA SER A 100 2.12 -10.57 -5.38
C SER A 100 3.23 -10.11 -4.44
N ALA A 101 3.72 -11.00 -3.56
CA ALA A 101 4.86 -10.73 -2.69
C ALA A 101 6.17 -10.55 -3.48
N TRP A 102 6.38 -11.31 -4.55
CA TRP A 102 7.52 -11.14 -5.46
C TRP A 102 7.49 -9.75 -6.10
N ALA A 103 6.35 -9.32 -6.67
CA ALA A 103 6.21 -7.99 -7.24
C ALA A 103 6.45 -6.89 -6.19
N ALA A 104 5.99 -7.11 -4.95
CA ALA A 104 6.15 -6.16 -3.85
C ALA A 104 7.59 -6.01 -3.33
N SER A 105 8.43 -7.03 -3.54
CA SER A 105 9.80 -7.09 -3.03
C SER A 105 10.87 -6.87 -4.09
N THR A 106 10.55 -7.05 -5.37
CA THR A 106 11.51 -7.04 -6.49
C THR A 106 11.57 -5.68 -7.16
N ASN A 107 12.78 -5.17 -7.40
CA ASN A 107 13.02 -3.93 -8.13
C ASN A 107 12.46 -4.01 -9.57
N ARG A 108 11.96 -2.89 -10.08
CA ARG A 108 11.65 -2.79 -11.52
C ARG A 108 12.95 -2.82 -12.33
N PRO A 109 12.90 -3.21 -13.62
CA PRO A 109 14.07 -3.12 -14.50
C PRO A 109 14.61 -1.68 -14.52
N GLU A 110 15.92 -1.53 -14.36
CA GLU A 110 16.61 -0.23 -14.35
C GLU A 110 16.13 0.77 -13.27
N ASP A 111 15.52 0.28 -12.18
CA ASP A 111 15.05 1.10 -11.06
C ASP A 111 15.53 0.49 -9.72
N GLU A 112 15.65 1.31 -8.69
CA GLU A 112 15.95 0.87 -7.33
C GLU A 112 14.68 0.61 -6.50
N VAL A 113 13.52 1.00 -7.05
CA VAL A 113 12.20 0.87 -6.41
C VAL A 113 11.49 -0.40 -6.90
N THR A 114 10.73 -1.05 -6.01
CA THR A 114 9.97 -2.25 -6.37
C THR A 114 8.77 -1.97 -7.28
N TYR A 115 8.18 -3.02 -7.90
CA TYR A 115 7.00 -2.84 -8.76
C TYR A 115 5.84 -2.10 -8.07
N THR A 116 5.71 -2.26 -6.75
CA THR A 116 4.69 -1.64 -5.90
C THR A 116 5.16 -0.35 -5.23
N SER A 117 6.23 0.28 -5.71
CA SER A 117 6.79 1.50 -5.13
C SER A 117 7.27 1.34 -3.68
N ASN A 118 7.97 0.24 -3.39
CA ASN A 118 8.46 -0.18 -2.06
C ASN A 118 7.35 -0.46 -1.02
N TRP A 119 6.12 -0.71 -1.46
CA TRP A 119 5.05 -1.20 -0.58
C TRP A 119 5.02 -2.73 -0.55
N PRO A 120 4.76 -3.41 0.59
CA PRO A 120 4.49 -2.88 1.92
C PRO A 120 5.77 -2.53 2.68
N HIS A 121 5.64 -1.81 3.79
CA HIS A 121 6.76 -1.51 4.68
C HIS A 121 7.37 -2.81 5.24
N GLU A 122 8.59 -3.12 4.82
CA GLU A 122 9.34 -4.31 5.23
C GLU A 122 10.82 -3.96 5.42
N PRO A 123 11.25 -3.67 6.66
CA PRO A 123 12.63 -3.26 6.97
C PRO A 123 13.69 -4.30 6.60
N LEU A 124 13.35 -5.60 6.59
CA LEU A 124 14.32 -6.66 6.29
C LEU A 124 14.85 -6.60 4.85
N ILE A 125 14.07 -6.05 3.92
CA ILE A 125 14.46 -5.85 2.52
C ILE A 125 14.54 -4.37 2.14
N GLY A 126 14.51 -3.48 3.13
CA GLY A 126 14.57 -2.04 2.90
C GLY A 126 13.40 -1.47 2.10
N ASN A 127 12.21 -2.07 2.20
CA ASN A 127 11.00 -1.45 1.66
C ASN A 127 10.58 -0.28 2.55
N THR A 128 11.06 0.90 2.19
CA THR A 128 10.69 2.19 2.79
C THR A 128 10.13 3.12 1.72
N PRO A 129 9.26 4.09 2.10
CA PRO A 129 8.70 5.03 1.14
C PRO A 129 9.82 5.72 0.34
N PRO A 130 9.78 5.68 -1.00
CA PRO A 130 10.81 6.32 -1.81
C PRO A 130 10.68 7.86 -1.68
N PRO A 131 11.78 8.61 -1.87
CA PRO A 131 11.76 10.07 -1.75
C PRO A 131 10.68 10.75 -2.60
N SER A 132 10.39 10.20 -3.79
CA SER A 132 9.35 10.70 -4.69
C SER A 132 7.95 10.63 -4.08
N VAL A 133 7.61 9.57 -3.34
CA VAL A 133 6.31 9.44 -2.67
C VAL A 133 6.15 10.50 -1.58
N LEU A 134 7.20 10.78 -0.82
CA LEU A 134 7.18 11.82 0.21
C LEU A 134 7.02 13.21 -0.41
N LEU A 135 7.75 13.51 -1.48
CA LEU A 135 7.67 14.78 -2.20
C LEU A 135 6.27 15.04 -2.74
N TRP A 136 5.69 14.08 -3.46
CA TRP A 136 4.34 14.23 -4.03
C TRP A 136 3.25 14.29 -2.95
N SER A 137 3.45 13.61 -1.81
CA SER A 137 2.55 13.73 -0.67
C SER A 137 2.50 15.17 -0.14
N ILE A 138 3.67 15.79 0.07
CA ILE A 138 3.76 17.18 0.54
C ILE A 138 3.16 18.15 -0.48
N ILE A 139 3.48 17.99 -1.78
CA ILE A 139 2.93 18.82 -2.85
C ILE A 139 1.40 18.73 -2.88
N SER A 140 0.82 17.54 -2.74
CA SER A 140 -0.63 17.35 -2.77
C SER A 140 -1.35 18.08 -1.63
N ILE A 141 -0.75 18.15 -0.44
CA ILE A 141 -1.28 18.91 0.70
C ILE A 141 -1.31 20.40 0.36
N PHE A 142 -0.22 20.94 -0.19
CA PHE A 142 -0.18 22.36 -0.57
C PHE A 142 -1.18 22.70 -1.69
N LEU A 143 -1.32 21.83 -2.69
CA LEU A 143 -2.31 22.00 -3.75
C LEU A 143 -3.73 21.96 -3.21
N LEU A 144 -4.04 21.03 -2.29
CA LEU A 144 -5.34 20.96 -1.62
C LEU A 144 -5.64 22.26 -0.87
N LEU A 145 -4.70 22.76 -0.06
CA LEU A 145 -4.87 24.01 0.69
C LEU A 145 -5.04 25.22 -0.24
N ALA A 146 -4.28 25.29 -1.33
CA ALA A 146 -4.39 26.36 -2.32
C ALA A 146 -5.78 26.38 -2.97
N VAL A 147 -6.32 25.21 -3.34
CA VAL A 147 -7.66 25.08 -3.90
C VAL A 147 -8.73 25.47 -2.88
N LEU A 148 -8.60 25.05 -1.62
CA LEU A 148 -9.54 25.44 -0.56
C LEU A 148 -9.55 26.96 -0.38
N VAL A 149 -8.39 27.60 -0.25
CA VAL A 149 -8.29 29.07 -0.11
C VAL A 149 -8.92 29.78 -1.31
N LEU A 150 -8.65 29.31 -2.53
CA LEU A 150 -9.24 29.88 -3.74
C LEU A 150 -10.77 29.75 -3.75
N LEU A 151 -11.30 28.57 -3.44
CA LEU A 151 -12.75 28.32 -3.41
C LEU A 151 -13.45 29.17 -2.36
N PHE A 152 -12.91 29.23 -1.15
CA PHE A 152 -13.45 30.09 -0.09
C PHE A 152 -13.38 31.57 -0.48
N GLY A 153 -12.28 32.01 -1.10
CA GLY A 153 -12.14 33.38 -1.61
C GLY A 153 -13.20 33.73 -2.66
N ILE A 154 -13.41 32.86 -3.65
CA ILE A 154 -14.46 33.03 -4.67
C ILE A 154 -15.84 33.07 -4.03
N MET A 155 -16.13 32.18 -3.08
CA MET A 155 -17.41 32.16 -2.37
C MET A 155 -17.65 33.48 -1.63
N LEU A 156 -16.66 33.99 -0.90
CA LEU A 156 -16.77 35.27 -0.19
C LEU A 156 -16.97 36.46 -1.13
N LEU A 157 -16.27 36.49 -2.27
CA LEU A 157 -16.46 37.51 -3.30
C LEU A 157 -17.87 37.45 -3.89
N ASN A 158 -18.39 36.25 -4.18
CA ASN A 158 -19.75 36.08 -4.69
C ASN A 158 -20.81 36.52 -3.68
N LEU A 159 -20.62 36.21 -2.39
CA LEU A 159 -21.53 36.66 -1.32
C LEU A 159 -21.52 38.18 -1.16
N THR A 160 -20.33 38.80 -1.12
CA THR A 160 -20.21 40.27 -0.99
C THR A 160 -20.80 41.01 -2.20
N ASN A 161 -20.55 40.51 -3.42
CA ASN A 161 -21.16 41.05 -4.64
C ASN A 161 -22.69 40.90 -4.64
N GLY A 162 -23.21 39.74 -4.20
CA GLY A 162 -24.66 39.51 -4.09
C GLY A 162 -25.36 40.43 -3.07
N VAL A 163 -24.70 40.72 -1.94
CA VAL A 163 -25.22 41.68 -0.94
C VAL A 163 -25.22 43.10 -1.53
N LYS A 164 -24.15 43.50 -2.22
CA LYS A 164 -24.04 44.85 -2.81
C LYS A 164 -25.09 45.08 -3.91
N THR A 165 -25.35 44.09 -4.78
CA THR A 165 -26.36 44.20 -5.83
C THR A 165 -27.78 44.29 -5.27
N GLN A 166 -28.12 43.52 -4.23
CA GLN A 166 -29.42 43.67 -3.54
C GLN A 166 -29.58 45.04 -2.87
N ASN A 167 -28.52 45.57 -2.26
CA ASN A 167 -28.61 46.85 -1.58
C ASN A 167 -28.80 48.01 -2.58
N LEU A 168 -28.10 47.97 -3.73
CA LEU A 168 -28.33 48.94 -4.81
C LEU A 168 -29.76 48.87 -5.37
N SER A 169 -30.30 47.68 -5.61
CA SER A 169 -31.64 47.54 -6.19
C SER A 169 -32.77 48.03 -5.26
N ARG A 170 -32.58 47.97 -3.93
CA ARG A 170 -33.51 48.57 -2.96
C ARG A 170 -33.47 50.09 -2.93
N VAL A 171 -32.29 50.69 -3.13
CA VAL A 171 -32.05 52.12 -2.89
C VAL A 171 -32.25 52.97 -4.17
N LEU A 172 -31.97 52.41 -5.35
CA LEU A 172 -32.14 53.08 -6.65
C LEU A 172 -33.55 53.64 -6.90
N PRO A 173 -34.66 52.92 -6.64
CA PRO A 173 -36.01 53.45 -6.84
C PRO A 173 -36.29 54.67 -5.98
N GLN A 174 -35.78 54.72 -4.75
CA GLN A 174 -35.98 55.84 -3.84
C GLN A 174 -35.20 57.08 -4.27
N LEU A 175 -33.97 56.92 -4.77
CA LEU A 175 -33.20 58.03 -5.33
C LEU A 175 -33.80 58.59 -6.63
N ILE A 176 -34.40 57.72 -7.47
CA ILE A 176 -35.07 58.15 -8.70
C ILE A 176 -36.33 58.96 -8.35
N LEU A 177 -37.15 58.48 -7.40
CA LEU A 177 -38.34 59.21 -6.93
C LEU A 177 -38.00 60.58 -6.30
N LEU A 178 -36.91 60.66 -5.53
CA LEU A 178 -36.45 61.91 -4.90
C LEU A 178 -35.96 62.96 -5.92
N LYS A 179 -35.47 62.53 -7.10
CA LYS A 179 -35.02 63.43 -8.17
C LYS A 179 -36.16 63.94 -9.06
N ILE A 180 -37.32 63.30 -9.05
CA ILE A 180 -38.50 63.70 -9.85
C ILE A 180 -39.40 64.69 -9.07
N THR A 181 -39.22 64.80 -7.75
CA THR A 181 -40.01 65.66 -6.85
C THR A 181 -39.34 67.01 -6.47
N LYS A 182 -38.22 67.35 -7.10
CA LYS A 182 -37.58 68.68 -7.05
C LYS A 182 -37.48 69.25 -8.46
#